data_AF-A0A836WS31-F1
#
_entry.id   AF-A0A836WS31-F1
#
_cell.length_a   1.000
_cell.length_b   1.000
_cell.length_c   1.000
_cell.angle_alpha   90.00
_cell.angle_beta   90.00
_cell.angle_gamma   90.00
#
_symmetry.space_group_name_H-M   'P 1'
#
loop_
_entity.id
_entity.type
_entity.pdbx_description
1 polymer ?
#
loop_
_entity_poly.entity_id
_entity_poly.type
_entity_poly.pdbx_seq_one_letter_code
_entity_poly.pdbx_strand_id
1 'polypeptide(L)' 'MTVKAVAIASDHRGIALKSALAETLRARGLKVLDLGPDREDAVDYSDFADKLAHEISTGEVERGVLICGSGI' A
#
# COMPACT_ATOMS: atom_id res chain seq x y z
N MET A 1 23.18 -2.51 -4.46
CA MET A 1 22.08 -1.73 -3.87
C MET A 1 20.83 -2.58 -3.98
N THR A 2 20.30 -3.07 -2.87
CA THR A 2 19.06 -3.85 -2.87
C THR A 2 17.92 -2.92 -3.28
N VAL A 3 17.19 -3.26 -4.33
CA VAL A 3 15.96 -2.55 -4.68
C VAL A 3 14.94 -2.89 -3.59
N LYS A 4 14.80 -1.98 -2.62
CA LYS A 4 13.86 -2.19 -1.52
C LYS A 4 12.48 -1.77 -1.98
N ALA A 5 11.51 -2.67 -1.80
CA ALA A 5 10.14 -2.45 -2.27
C ALA A 5 9.40 -1.42 -1.40
N VAL A 6 8.36 -0.83 -1.97
CA VAL A 6 7.40 0.02 -1.27
C VAL A 6 6.09 -0.76 -1.14
N ALA A 7 5.63 -0.98 0.08
CA ALA A 7 4.29 -1.50 0.33
C ALA A 7 3.25 -0.39 0.16
N ILE A 8 2.11 -0.71 -0.43
CA ILE A 8 0.96 0.19 -0.49
C ILE A 8 -0.29 -0.56 -0.05
N ALA A 9 -1.14 0.11 0.71
CA ALA A 9 -2.42 -0.41 1.14
C ALA A 9 -3.44 0.73 1.24
N SER A 10 -4.73 0.42 1.22
CA SER A 10 -5.78 1.41 1.41
C SER A 10 -6.98 0.88 2.19
N ASP A 11 -7.98 1.73 2.44
CA ASP A 11 -9.36 1.26 2.63
C ASP A 11 -10.06 1.13 1.27
N HIS A 12 -11.36 0.80 1.29
CA HIS A 12 -12.20 0.70 0.09
C HIS A 12 -12.34 2.02 -0.67
N ARG A 13 -12.18 3.17 -0.01
CA ARG A 13 -12.31 4.51 -0.62
C ARG A 13 -11.01 4.95 -1.29
N GLY A 14 -9.87 4.40 -0.88
CA GLY A 14 -8.54 4.73 -1.39
C GLY A 14 -8.10 3.93 -2.62
N ILE A 15 -8.90 2.98 -3.13
CA ILE A 15 -8.48 2.03 -4.19
C ILE A 15 -8.00 2.74 -5.47
N ALA A 16 -8.72 3.76 -5.92
CA ALA A 16 -8.37 4.50 -7.13
C ALA A 16 -7.01 5.20 -6.98
N LEU A 17 -6.78 5.86 -5.83
CA LEU A 17 -5.52 6.54 -5.54
C LEU A 17 -4.37 5.55 -5.34
N LYS A 18 -4.62 4.45 -4.62
CA LYS A 18 -3.66 3.35 -4.43
C LYS A 18 -3.18 2.82 -5.78
N SER A 19 -4.10 2.55 -6.70
CA SER A 19 -3.79 2.01 -8.03
C SER A 19 -2.95 2.99 -8.86
N ALA A 20 -3.35 4.27 -8.92
CA ALA A 20 -2.61 5.31 -9.62
C ALA A 20 -1.20 5.54 -9.04
N LEU A 21 -1.06 5.48 -7.71
CA LEU A 21 0.23 5.56 -7.04
C LEU A 21 1.10 4.35 -7.37
N ALA A 22 0.54 3.14 -7.35
CA ALA A 22 1.24 1.91 -7.68
C ALA A 22 1.86 1.97 -9.09
N GLU A 23 1.07 2.40 -10.07
CA GLU A 23 1.52 2.58 -11.45
C GLU A 23 2.63 3.62 -11.55
N THR A 24 2.47 4.76 -10.88
CA THR A 24 3.47 5.84 -10.87
C THR A 24 4.81 5.37 -10.28
N LEU A 25 4.77 4.62 -9.17
CA LEU A 25 5.96 4.08 -8.53
C LEU A 25 6.64 3.03 -9.41
N ARG A 26 5.85 2.12 -10.01
CA ARG A 26 6.37 1.11 -10.97
C ARG A 26 7.00 1.77 -12.20
N ALA A 27 6.37 2.81 -12.75
CA ALA A 27 6.92 3.57 -13.88
C ALA A 27 8.25 4.27 -13.56
N ARG A 28 8.51 4.58 -12.28
CA ARG A 28 9.79 5.10 -11.79
C ARG A 28 10.83 4.01 -11.50
N GLY A 29 10.54 2.74 -11.81
CA GLY A 29 11.44 1.62 -11.58
C GLY A 29 11.46 1.10 -10.14
N LEU A 30 10.51 1.50 -9.30
CA LEU A 30 10.39 0.99 -7.93
C LEU A 30 9.60 -0.32 -7.92
N LYS A 31 10.02 -1.25 -7.06
CA LYS A 31 9.24 -2.45 -6.76
C LYS A 31 8.11 -2.07 -5.81
N VAL A 32 6.87 -2.43 -6.16
CA VAL A 32 5.67 -2.11 -5.38
C VAL A 32 4.99 -3.39 -4.95
N LEU A 33 4.75 -3.52 -3.64
CA LEU A 33 3.94 -4.56 -3.02
C LEU A 33 2.56 -3.98 -2.72
N ASP A 34 1.53 -4.43 -3.44
CA ASP A 34 0.14 -4.02 -3.17
C ASP A 34 -0.49 -5.01 -2.19
N LEU A 35 -0.92 -4.50 -1.03
CA LEU A 35 -1.52 -5.29 0.05
C LEU A 35 -3.05 -5.23 0.05
N GLY A 36 -3.64 -4.56 -0.94
CA GLY A 36 -5.08 -4.40 -1.10
C GLY A 36 -5.67 -3.18 -0.39
N PRO A 37 -7.01 -3.06 -0.33
CA PRO A 37 -8.00 -3.95 -0.93
C PRO A 37 -8.05 -3.83 -2.46
N ASP A 38 -8.57 -4.88 -3.11
CA ASP A 38 -8.70 -4.97 -4.57
C ASP A 38 -10.17 -4.84 -5.02
N ARG A 39 -11.07 -4.62 -4.05
CA ARG A 39 -12.52 -4.59 -4.21
C ARG A 39 -13.11 -3.42 -3.42
N GLU A 40 -14.16 -2.81 -3.96
CA GLU A 40 -14.83 -1.64 -3.39
C GLU A 40 -15.75 -1.97 -2.20
N ASP A 41 -15.87 -3.25 -1.83
CA ASP A 41 -16.60 -3.68 -0.65
C ASP A 41 -16.06 -2.98 0.60
N ALA A 42 -16.95 -2.66 1.54
CA ALA A 42 -16.54 -2.10 2.81
C ALA A 42 -15.53 -3.02 3.50
N VAL A 43 -14.37 -2.47 3.84
CA VAL A 43 -13.31 -3.13 4.59
C VAL A 43 -12.83 -2.24 5.71
N ASP A 44 -12.29 -2.86 6.76
CA ASP A 44 -11.69 -2.17 7.88
C ASP A 44 -10.27 -1.75 7.53
N TYR A 45 -10.01 -0.46 7.70
CA TYR A 45 -8.71 0.15 7.44
C TYR A 45 -7.59 -0.44 8.30
N SER A 46 -7.90 -0.82 9.55
CA SER A 46 -6.94 -1.40 10.49
C SER A 46 -6.31 -2.69 9.97
N ASP A 47 -7.07 -3.53 9.27
CA ASP A 47 -6.56 -4.79 8.72
C ASP A 47 -5.44 -4.55 7.70
N PHE A 48 -5.56 -3.47 6.92
CA PHE A 48 -4.57 -3.07 5.93
C PHE A 48 -3.40 -2.31 6.56
N ALA A 49 -3.66 -1.55 7.62
CA ALA A 49 -2.62 -0.92 8.43
C ALA A 49 -1.71 -1.97 9.07
N ASP A 50 -2.28 -3.03 9.64
CA ASP A 50 -1.54 -4.10 10.31
C ASP A 50 -0.69 -4.90 9.32
N LYS A 51 -1.25 -5.24 8.15
CA LYS A 51 -0.47 -5.88 7.06
C LYS A 51 0.72 -5.01 6.65
N LEU A 52 0.49 -3.72 6.42
CA LEU A 52 1.54 -2.80 6.00
C LEU A 52 2.62 -2.63 7.08
N ALA A 53 2.23 -2.51 8.34
CA ALA A 53 3.15 -2.44 9.47
C ALA A 53 3.98 -3.72 9.61
N HIS A 54 3.36 -4.89 9.38
CA HIS A 54 4.05 -6.18 9.42
C HIS A 54 5.17 -6.26 8.38
N GLU A 55 4.89 -5.93 7.11
CA GLU A 55 5.88 -5.93 6.03
C GLU A 55 7.06 -4.98 6.29
N ILE A 56 6.79 -3.82 6.89
CA ILE A 56 7.85 -2.88 7.28
C ILE A 56 8.68 -3.46 8.43
N SER A 57 8.03 -4.03 9.45
CA SER A 57 8.69 -4.54 10.65
C SER A 57 9.60 -5.74 10.40
N THR A 58 9.25 -6.56 9.41
CA THR A 58 10.03 -7.75 8.98
C THR A 58 11.18 -7.37 8.05
N GLY A 59 11.18 -6.14 7.51
CA GLY A 59 12.21 -5.66 6.59
C GLY A 59 12.01 -6.12 5.14
N GLU A 60 10.87 -6.74 4.82
CA GLU A 60 10.49 -7.14 3.46
C GLU A 60 10.30 -5.91 2.54
N VAL A 61 9.88 -4.78 3.12
CA VAL A 61 9.81 -3.47 2.46
C VAL A 61 10.56 -2.39 3.23
N GLU A 62 11.01 -1.33 2.55
CA GLU A 62 11.65 -0.18 3.23
C GLU A 62 10.63 0.83 3.75
N ARG A 63 9.53 0.98 3.01
CA ARG A 63 8.53 2.03 3.23
C ARG A 63 7.15 1.49 2.94
N GLY A 64 6.15 2.05 3.62
CA GLY A 64 4.75 1.81 3.32
C GLY A 64 4.00 3.11 3.07
N VAL A 65 2.99 3.05 2.20
CA VAL A 65 1.99 4.10 2.02
C VAL A 65 0.61 3.51 2.31
N LEU A 66 -0.10 4.12 3.25
CA LEU A 66 -1.45 3.71 3.64
C LEU A 66 -2.42 4.84 3.30
N ILE A 67 -3.51 4.52 2.60
CA ILE A 67 -4.45 5.50 2.05
C ILE A 67 -5.86 5.24 2.61
N CYS A 68 -6.45 6.19 3.32
CA CYS A 68 -7.87 6.15 3.68
C CYS A 68 -8.65 7.28 3.00
N GLY A 69 -9.98 7.16 2.98
CA GLY A 69 -10.84 8.20 2.43
C GLY A 69 -10.69 9.58 3.08
N SER A 70 -10.26 9.67 4.36
CA SER A 70 -10.09 10.93 5.08
C SER A 70 -8.63 11.39 5.26
N GLY A 71 -7.65 10.52 5.00
CA GLY A 71 -6.23 10.77 5.30
C GLY A 71 -5.89 11.00 6.79
N ILE A 72 -6.73 10.51 7.71
CA ILE A 72 -6.53 10.59 9.18
C ILE A 72 -5.98 9.27 9.69
#